data_AF-A0A366DLQ0-F1
#
_entry.id   AF-A0A366DLQ0-F1
#
_cell.length_a   1.000
_cell.length_b   1.000
_cell.length_c   1.000
_cell.angle_alpha   90.00
_cell.angle_beta   90.00
_cell.angle_gamma   90.00
#
_symmetry.space_group_name_H-M   'P 1'
#
loop_
_entity.id
_entity.type
_entity.pdbx_description
1 polymer ?
#
loop_
_entity_poly.entity_id
_entity_poly.type
_entity_poly.pdbx_seq_one_letter_code
_entity_poly.pdbx_strand_id
1 'polypeptide(L)'
;MNIVGDIRVSTQGQERDGCSLKYQEDEIKAYCKEQGLNLIHIFRYEGISGAKLNEEALEIDRVGLQEMLAHLSSVQIDYVVMLNTSRLWRSDIVKVLIQRELKKYGCDIKSIEQPFFSFNLIWPYNKPKLHVTYWDLSGIGDVF
;
A
#
# COMPACT_ATOMS: atom_id res chain seq x y z
N MET A 1 4.79 2.49 13.91
CA MET A 1 4.73 1.98 12.53
C MET A 1 4.99 3.13 11.59
N ASN A 2 5.82 2.91 10.58
CA ASN A 2 6.26 3.88 9.59
C ASN A 2 5.34 3.82 8.38
N ILE A 3 4.80 4.97 7.99
CA ILE A 3 3.75 5.09 6.98
C ILE A 3 4.19 6.07 5.91
N VAL A 4 3.83 5.77 4.67
CA VAL A 4 3.84 6.75 3.58
C VAL A 4 2.42 6.93 3.06
N GLY A 5 2.08 8.16 2.71
CA GLY A 5 0.82 8.51 2.04
C GLY A 5 0.97 8.47 0.52
N ASP A 6 -0.10 8.09 -0.19
CA ASP A 6 -0.21 8.14 -1.65
C ASP A 6 -1.45 8.96 -2.05
N ILE A 7 -1.24 10.09 -2.73
CA ILE A 7 -2.32 11.01 -3.15
C ILE A 7 -2.25 11.33 -4.65
N ARG A 8 -3.37 11.20 -5.35
CA ARG A 8 -3.40 11.32 -6.82
C ARG A 8 -4.61 12.11 -7.31
N VAL A 9 -4.40 12.89 -8.37
CA VAL A 9 -5.47 13.46 -9.21
C VAL A 9 -5.15 13.21 -10.68
N SER A 10 -6.11 12.65 -11.43
CA SER A 10 -6.02 12.63 -12.89
C SER A 10 -6.66 13.88 -13.47
N THR A 11 -6.16 14.38 -14.61
CA THR A 11 -6.63 15.60 -15.29
C THR A 11 -8.12 15.53 -15.65
N GLN A 12 -8.67 14.35 -15.95
CA GLN A 12 -10.12 14.14 -16.14
C GLN A 12 -10.90 13.88 -14.84
N GLY A 13 -10.22 13.56 -13.73
CA GLY A 13 -10.85 13.17 -12.46
C GLY A 13 -11.19 14.35 -11.55
N GLN A 14 -10.57 15.51 -11.78
CA GLN A 14 -10.86 16.73 -11.00
C GLN A 14 -12.32 17.20 -11.15
N GLU A 15 -12.96 16.95 -12.30
CA GLU A 15 -14.34 17.36 -12.55
C GLU A 15 -15.37 16.32 -12.07
N ARG A 16 -15.01 15.03 -11.96
CA ARG A 16 -15.95 13.95 -11.61
C ARG A 16 -15.97 13.56 -10.14
N ASP A 17 -14.82 13.55 -9.47
CA ASP A 17 -14.70 12.89 -8.16
C ASP A 17 -14.61 13.86 -6.97
N GLY A 18 -14.52 15.18 -7.20
CA GLY A 18 -14.58 16.23 -6.16
C GLY A 18 -13.45 16.20 -5.10
N CYS A 19 -12.52 15.25 -5.18
CA CYS A 19 -11.53 14.98 -4.14
C CYS A 19 -10.20 15.66 -4.46
N SER A 20 -9.99 16.85 -3.90
CA SER A 20 -8.73 17.58 -4.07
C SER A 20 -7.54 16.83 -3.45
N LEU A 21 -6.33 17.04 -3.98
CA LEU A 21 -5.09 16.51 -3.36
C LEU A 21 -4.96 16.95 -1.90
N LYS A 22 -5.38 18.19 -1.60
CA LYS A 22 -5.37 18.73 -0.24
C LYS A 22 -6.28 17.94 0.69
N TYR A 23 -7.50 17.62 0.25
CA TYR A 23 -8.42 16.80 1.03
C TYR A 23 -7.81 15.41 1.33
N GLN A 24 -7.25 14.75 0.32
CA GLN A 24 -6.59 13.45 0.52
C GLN A 24 -5.43 13.54 1.52
N GLU A 25 -4.62 14.59 1.41
CA GLU A 25 -3.49 14.85 2.30
C GLU A 25 -3.95 15.08 3.76
N ASP A 26 -5.00 15.87 3.95
CA ASP A 26 -5.55 16.18 5.27
C ASP A 26 -6.15 14.92 5.92
N GLU A 27 -6.88 14.09 5.17
CA GLU A 27 -7.43 12.81 5.63
C GLU A 27 -6.33 11.82 6.04
N ILE A 28 -5.27 11.68 5.23
CA ILE A 28 -4.15 10.78 5.56
C ILE A 28 -3.42 11.26 6.82
N LYS A 29 -3.21 12.56 6.97
CA LYS A 29 -2.59 13.13 8.18
C LYS A 29 -3.46 12.90 9.41
N ALA A 30 -4.76 13.13 9.31
CA ALA A 30 -5.71 12.87 10.40
C ALA A 30 -5.71 11.40 10.80
N TYR A 31 -5.83 10.50 9.82
CA TYR A 31 -5.75 9.05 10.04
C TYR A 31 -4.46 8.64 10.76
N CYS A 32 -3.30 9.10 10.28
CA CYS A 32 -2.03 8.76 10.93
C CYS A 32 -1.96 9.28 12.37
N LYS A 33 -2.43 10.50 12.62
CA LYS A 33 -2.45 11.10 13.96
C LYS A 33 -3.35 10.33 14.92
N GLU A 34 -4.57 10.00 14.51
CA GLU A 34 -5.54 9.27 15.32
C GLU A 34 -5.07 7.86 15.67
N GLN A 35 -4.37 7.21 14.75
CA GLN A 35 -3.85 5.86 14.92
C GLN A 35 -2.45 5.81 15.56
N GLY A 36 -1.87 6.96 15.93
CA GLY A 36 -0.51 7.03 16.50
C GLY A 36 0.59 6.54 15.55
N LEU A 37 0.39 6.72 14.24
CA LEU A 37 1.30 6.28 13.18
C LEU A 37 2.30 7.37 12.80
N ASN A 38 3.51 6.96 12.41
CA ASN A 38 4.57 7.87 11.99
C ASN A 38 4.51 8.08 10.47
N LEU A 39 3.92 9.20 10.03
CA LEU A 39 3.85 9.56 8.62
C LEU A 39 5.18 10.17 8.16
N ILE A 40 5.93 9.41 7.35
CA ILE A 40 7.29 9.76 6.91
C ILE A 40 7.25 10.66 5.67
N HIS A 41 6.39 10.33 4.72
CA HIS A 41 6.33 11.03 3.45
C HIS A 41 4.94 10.90 2.82
N ILE A 42 4.58 11.83 1.92
CA ILE A 42 3.38 11.75 1.09
C ILE A 42 3.82 11.89 -0.37
N PHE A 43 3.63 10.82 -1.15
CA PHE A 43 3.83 10.82 -2.59
C PHE A 43 2.63 11.45 -3.27
N ARG A 44 2.90 12.45 -4.12
CA ARG A 44 1.88 13.23 -4.81
C ARG A 44 2.02 13.07 -6.31
N TYR A 45 0.91 12.70 -6.95
CA TYR A 45 0.83 12.46 -8.39
C TYR A 45 -0.15 13.47 -9.02
N GLU A 46 0.41 14.53 -9.58
CA GLU A 46 -0.33 15.56 -10.32
C GLU A 46 -0.42 15.11 -11.79
N GLY A 47 -1.62 14.74 -12.25
CA GLY A 47 -1.83 14.10 -13.55
C GLY A 47 -1.14 14.82 -14.71
N ILE A 48 -0.06 14.21 -15.22
CA ILE A 48 0.72 14.72 -16.36
C ILE A 48 -0.15 14.66 -17.62
N SER A 49 -0.74 15.78 -18.01
CA SER A 49 -1.29 15.96 -19.35
C SER A 49 -0.14 16.06 -20.33
N GLY A 50 0.11 15.04 -21.15
CA GLY A 50 1.17 15.18 -22.16
C GLY A 50 1.47 14.02 -23.07
N ALA A 51 1.00 12.79 -22.81
CA ALA A 51 1.22 11.68 -23.73
C ALA A 51 -0.12 11.16 -24.26
N LYS A 52 -0.32 11.33 -25.57
CA LYS A 52 -1.38 10.67 -26.33
C LYS A 52 -1.44 9.19 -25.96
N LEU A 53 -2.65 8.76 -25.60
CA LEU A 53 -3.26 7.47 -25.92
C LEU A 53 -2.27 6.30 -26.02
N ASN A 54 -2.12 5.57 -24.93
CA ASN A 54 -2.09 4.12 -25.02
C ASN A 54 -3.20 3.64 -24.09
N GLU A 55 -4.38 3.39 -24.65
CA GLU A 55 -5.53 2.80 -23.93
C GLU A 55 -5.18 1.41 -23.33
N GLU A 56 -4.03 0.85 -23.71
CA GLU A 56 -3.46 -0.40 -23.22
C GLU A 56 -2.34 -0.19 -22.17
N ALA A 57 -1.85 1.04 -21.99
CA ALA A 57 -0.85 1.36 -20.97
C ALA A 57 -1.55 1.68 -19.64
N LEU A 58 -2.00 0.61 -18.96
CA LEU A 58 -1.95 0.43 -17.50
C LEU A 58 -1.56 1.72 -16.76
N GLU A 59 -2.55 2.55 -16.38
CA GLU A 59 -2.37 3.90 -15.82
C GLU A 59 -1.81 3.90 -14.39
N ILE A 60 -0.71 3.20 -14.21
CA ILE A 60 0.26 3.46 -13.16
C ILE A 60 1.00 4.71 -13.62
N ASP A 61 1.00 5.76 -12.79
CA ASP A 61 2.03 6.77 -12.92
C ASP A 61 3.36 6.09 -12.56
N ARG A 62 4.03 5.57 -13.60
CA ARG A 62 5.23 4.73 -13.44
C ARG A 62 6.33 5.49 -12.72
N VAL A 63 6.38 6.81 -12.89
CA VAL A 63 7.41 7.65 -12.28
C VAL A 63 7.20 7.70 -10.77
N GLY A 64 6.03 8.11 -10.30
CA GLY A 64 5.84 8.20 -8.85
C GLY A 64 5.77 6.82 -8.17
N LEU A 65 5.30 5.75 -8.85
CA LEU A 65 5.39 4.40 -8.30
C LEU A 65 6.86 3.99 -8.12
N GLN A 66 7.72 4.30 -9.10
CA GLN A 66 9.15 4.04 -9.00
C GLN A 66 9.79 4.84 -7.86
N GLU A 67 9.43 6.10 -7.67
CA GLU A 67 9.91 6.92 -6.55
C GLU A 67 9.49 6.33 -5.20
N MET A 68 8.24 5.89 -5.06
CA MET A 68 7.77 5.20 -3.86
C MET A 68 8.56 3.90 -3.63
N LEU A 69 8.71 3.05 -4.64
CA LEU A 69 9.48 1.81 -4.51
C LEU A 69 10.96 2.06 -4.17
N ALA A 70 11.58 3.09 -4.74
CA ALA A 70 12.94 3.49 -4.39
C ALA A 70 13.01 3.92 -2.92
N HIS A 71 12.04 4.68 -2.43
CA HIS A 71 11.96 5.07 -1.03
C HIS A 71 11.84 3.85 -0.10
N LEU A 72 10.99 2.87 -0.44
CA LEU A 72 10.84 1.62 0.31
C LEU A 72 12.14 0.80 0.40
N SER A 73 13.05 0.96 -0.56
CA SER A 73 14.37 0.32 -0.52
C SER A 73 15.36 0.97 0.46
N SER A 74 15.12 2.22 0.84
CA SER A 74 16.02 3.02 1.68
C SER A 74 15.54 3.15 3.14
N VAL A 75 14.23 3.03 3.37
CA VAL A 75 13.59 3.21 4.67
C VAL A 75 12.59 2.08 4.90
N GLN A 76 12.60 1.48 6.09
CA GLN A 76 11.58 0.48 6.46
C GLN A 76 10.22 1.15 6.62
N ILE A 77 9.29 0.82 5.74
CA ILE A 77 7.90 1.26 5.75
C ILE A 77 6.99 0.05 5.99
N ASP A 78 6.00 0.21 6.86
CA ASP A 78 5.04 -0.83 7.20
C ASP A 78 3.82 -0.78 6.26
N TYR A 79 3.30 0.43 6.02
CA TYR A 79 2.12 0.62 5.17
C TYR A 79 2.26 1.80 4.21
N VAL A 80 1.71 1.60 3.01
CA VAL A 80 1.27 2.68 2.13
C VAL A 80 -0.21 2.95 2.41
N VAL A 81 -0.54 4.18 2.79
CA VAL A 81 -1.92 4.60 3.08
C VAL A 81 -2.43 5.50 1.97
N MET A 82 -3.66 5.25 1.53
CA MET A 82 -4.40 6.07 0.58
C MET A 82 -5.83 6.30 1.07
N LEU A 83 -6.51 7.27 0.47
CA LEU A 83 -7.93 7.46 0.72
C LEU A 83 -8.79 6.31 0.16
N ASN A 84 -8.57 5.93 -1.11
CA ASN A 84 -9.34 4.90 -1.82
C ASN A 84 -8.45 4.04 -2.74
N THR A 85 -8.73 2.74 -2.84
CA THR A 85 -8.00 1.76 -3.69
C THR A 85 -8.12 1.99 -5.19
N SER A 86 -9.21 2.61 -5.67
CA SER A 86 -9.39 3.02 -7.07
C SER A 86 -8.36 4.05 -7.56
N ARG A 87 -7.49 4.53 -6.67
CA ARG A 87 -6.42 5.50 -6.98
C ARG A 87 -5.09 4.84 -7.37
N LEU A 88 -4.83 3.60 -6.97
CA LEU A 88 -3.55 2.93 -7.25
C LEU A 88 -3.55 2.04 -8.50
N TRP A 89 -4.67 1.40 -8.86
CA TRP A 89 -4.71 0.53 -10.04
C TRP A 89 -6.08 0.56 -10.74
N ARG A 90 -6.07 0.58 -12.07
CA ARG A 90 -7.29 0.41 -12.90
C ARG A 90 -7.46 -1.01 -13.46
N SER A 91 -6.55 -1.93 -13.12
CA SER A 91 -6.56 -3.32 -13.57
C SER A 91 -6.04 -4.26 -12.48
N ASP A 92 -6.62 -5.46 -12.39
CA ASP A 92 -6.17 -6.51 -11.47
C ASP A 92 -4.74 -6.98 -11.74
N ILE A 93 -4.25 -6.85 -12.97
CA ILE A 93 -2.85 -7.21 -13.32
C ILE A 93 -1.89 -6.25 -12.61
N VAL A 94 -2.17 -4.94 -12.65
CA VAL A 94 -1.38 -3.92 -11.95
C VAL A 94 -1.38 -4.17 -10.45
N LYS A 95 -2.56 -4.47 -9.89
CA LYS A 95 -2.74 -4.79 -8.48
C LYS A 95 -1.77 -5.90 -8.04
N VAL A 96 -1.70 -7.00 -8.80
CA VAL A 96 -0.81 -8.14 -8.52
C VAL A 96 0.67 -7.74 -8.60
N LEU A 97 1.05 -6.91 -9.58
CA LEU A 97 2.44 -6.45 -9.73
C LEU A 97 2.88 -5.57 -8.56
N ILE A 98 2.06 -4.59 -8.16
CA ILE A 98 2.33 -3.71 -7.01
C ILE A 98 2.42 -4.55 -5.73
N GLN A 99 1.47 -5.46 -5.51
CA GLN A 99 1.50 -6.36 -4.36
C GLN A 99 2.80 -7.16 -4.30
N ARG A 100 3.26 -7.70 -5.44
CA ARG A 100 4.50 -8.48 -5.51
C ARG A 100 5.72 -7.65 -5.14
N GLU A 101 5.79 -6.39 -5.57
CA GLU A 101 6.90 -5.49 -5.24
C GLU A 101 6.87 -5.09 -3.76
N LEU A 102 5.73 -4.63 -3.24
CA LEU A 102 5.60 -4.23 -1.83
C LEU A 102 5.95 -5.35 -0.86
N LYS A 103 5.56 -6.59 -1.20
CA LYS A 103 5.87 -7.78 -0.41
C LYS A 103 7.37 -8.02 -0.24
N LYS A 104 8.22 -7.62 -1.20
CA LYS A 104 9.68 -7.74 -1.07
C LYS A 104 10.22 -6.89 0.09
N TYR A 105 9.53 -5.79 0.41
CA TYR A 105 9.90 -4.84 1.46
C TYR A 105 9.12 -5.07 2.77
N GLY A 106 8.26 -6.10 2.84
CA GLY A 106 7.38 -6.34 3.98
C GLY A 106 6.30 -5.26 4.15
N CYS A 107 6.05 -4.44 3.13
CA CYS A 107 5.08 -3.36 3.14
C CYS A 107 3.70 -3.86 2.67
N ASP A 108 2.63 -3.38 3.28
CA ASP A 108 1.24 -3.63 2.84
C ASP A 108 0.54 -2.32 2.46
N ILE A 109 -0.67 -2.43 1.90
CA ILE A 109 -1.52 -1.30 1.56
C ILE A 109 -2.70 -1.21 2.53
N LYS A 110 -3.03 0.02 2.93
CA LYS A 110 -4.28 0.35 3.62
C LYS A 110 -5.04 1.46 2.91
N SER A 111 -6.36 1.32 2.87
CA SER A 111 -7.30 2.32 2.37
C SER A 111 -8.12 2.86 3.54
N ILE A 112 -8.25 4.18 3.65
CA ILE A 112 -9.04 4.83 4.71
C ILE A 112 -10.54 4.52 4.49
N GLU A 113 -11.04 4.66 3.26
CA GLU A 113 -12.45 4.40 2.94
C GLU A 113 -12.79 2.90 2.91
N GLN A 114 -11.78 2.04 2.79
CA GLN A 114 -11.93 0.58 2.74
C GLN A 114 -11.03 -0.07 3.79
N PRO A 115 -11.35 0.05 5.09
CA PRO A 115 -10.46 -0.35 6.18
C PRO A 115 -10.16 -1.86 6.23
N PHE A 116 -11.01 -2.68 5.61
CA PHE A 116 -10.79 -4.13 5.49
C PHE A 116 -9.93 -4.52 4.28
N PHE A 117 -9.55 -3.56 3.43
CA PHE A 117 -8.67 -3.82 2.30
C PHE A 117 -7.23 -3.94 2.77
N SER A 118 -6.60 -5.07 2.46
CA SER A 118 -5.17 -5.33 2.62
C SER A 118 -4.78 -6.39 1.60
N PHE A 119 -3.57 -6.29 1.05
CA PHE A 119 -3.06 -7.35 0.18
C PHE A 119 -2.78 -8.63 0.94
N ASN A 120 -2.41 -8.51 2.22
CA ASN A 120 -2.03 -9.64 3.05
C ASN A 120 -3.23 -10.35 3.69
N LEU A 121 -4.36 -9.65 3.88
CA LEU A 121 -5.60 -10.26 4.40
C LEU A 121 -6.31 -11.15 3.35
N ILE A 122 -6.05 -10.94 2.05
CA ILE A 122 -6.68 -11.69 0.96
C ILE A 122 -5.94 -13.02 0.67
N TRP A 123 -4.76 -13.27 1.24
CA TRP A 123 -4.00 -14.52 1.04
C TRP A 123 -3.37 -15.07 2.33
N PRO A 124 -4.02 -16.04 3.02
CA PRO A 124 -3.55 -16.55 4.31
C PRO A 124 -2.27 -17.42 4.28
N TYR A 125 -1.57 -17.55 3.15
CA TYR A 125 -0.59 -18.63 2.94
C TYR A 125 0.89 -18.25 3.03
N ASN A 126 1.29 -17.09 3.57
CA ASN A 126 2.72 -16.86 3.77
C ASN A 126 3.05 -15.92 4.93
N LYS A 127 2.88 -16.41 6.17
CA LYS A 127 3.65 -15.86 7.30
C LYS A 127 5.10 -16.34 7.18
N PRO A 128 6.11 -15.49 7.42
CA PRO A 128 7.49 -15.96 7.54
C PRO A 128 7.56 -17.01 8.64
N LYS A 129 8.34 -18.08 8.42
CA LYS A 129 8.59 -19.14 9.39
C LYS A 129 9.01 -18.50 10.72
N LEU A 130 8.10 -18.49 11.69
CA LEU A 130 8.49 -18.40 13.09
C LEU A 130 9.48 -19.56 13.30
N HIS A 131 10.70 -19.25 13.70
CA HIS A 131 11.61 -20.25 14.26
C HIS A 131 10.91 -20.84 15.48
N VAL A 132 10.19 -21.95 15.27
CA VAL A 132 9.71 -22.79 16.35
C VAL A 132 10.94 -23.58 16.81
N THR A 133 11.53 -23.16 17.92
CA THR A 133 12.41 -24.04 18.69
C THR A 133 11.55 -25.21 19.17
N TYR A 134 11.90 -26.42 18.72
CA TYR A 134 11.26 -27.66 19.13
C TYR A 134 11.26 -27.75 20.67
N TRP A 135 10.08 -27.90 21.25
CA TRP A 135 9.97 -28.46 22.60
C TRP A 135 10.25 -29.96 22.50
N ASP A 136 11.30 -30.39 23.21
CA ASP A 136 11.69 -31.78 23.37
C ASP A 136 10.54 -32.57 24.02
N LEU A 137 9.96 -33.52 23.27
CA LEU A 137 8.87 -34.39 23.70
C LEU A 137 9.38 -35.74 24.24
N SER A 138 10.55 -35.78 24.86
CA SER A 138 11.08 -36.97 25.54
C SER A 138 10.45 -37.25 26.92
N GLY A 139 9.37 -36.54 27.30
CA GLY A 139 8.85 -36.53 28.68
C GLY A 139 7.44 -37.06 28.94
N ILE A 140 6.74 -37.69 27.98
CA ILE A 140 5.41 -38.29 28.26
C ILE A 140 5.53 -39.81 28.16
N GLY A 141 6.05 -40.40 29.24
CA GLY A 141 5.80 -41.78 29.61
C GLY A 141 4.55 -41.87 30.48
N ASP A 142 3.76 -42.91 30.24
CA ASP A 142 2.83 -43.62 31.13
C ASP A 142 2.14 -42.83 32.26
N VAL A 143 0.80 -42.72 32.24
CA VAL A 143 -0.10 -43.02 33.38
C VAL A 143 -1.55 -43.19 32.86
N PHE A 144 -2.06 -44.43 32.95
CA PHE A 144 -3.44 -44.97 32.94
C PHE A 144 -4.47 -44.54 31.89
#